data_AF-A0A164M8F0-F1
#
_entry.id   AF-A0A164M8F0-F1
#
_cell.length_a   1.000
_cell.length_b   1.000
_cell.length_c   1.000
_cell.angle_alpha   90.00
_cell.angle_beta   90.00
_cell.angle_gamma   90.00
#
_symmetry.space_group_name_H-M   'P 1'
#
loop_
_entity.id
_entity.type
_entity.pdbx_description
1 polymer ?
#
loop_
_entity_poly.entity_id
_entity_poly.type
_entity_poly.pdbx_seq_one_letter_code
_entity_poly.pdbx_strand_id
1 'polypeptide(L)'
;MGANRLGTLNKDAFKGMILLNELDLFDNQIEYLPDTVFDSLENLINLDISNNELKEVPVGVFRTLRRLTVLHLSSNKFARLDESLLRGLNQLEDVDLSRNELTELPPLLLDGLTKLKSIKINDNQIKALPPALFRGLADVEILQLQNNEIAELPEKIFRDLTSLTQLVLTGNSLVTISPGIFSSLEQLHELHIGGNLLEHLPAGVFTGMERLEKLFILSNNLREIDSEAFTGIPQLLWLALNNNLLTSLPHDVFEPVPKLQRMQLDSNHFMFLPEGTLEPLKNLQYVNLIKNPWHCDCSILYLTRWINEHSDLIWDYQPKCRGPGELGGKSVYTMTFNDVCDGQWMSMMSIKNRVRARVR
;
A
#
# COMPACT_ATOMS: atom_id res chain seq x y z
N MET A 1 34.78 0.68 -2.11
CA MET A 1 35.31 0.30 -0.78
C MET A 1 34.23 -0.42 0.04
N GLY A 2 33.13 -0.85 -0.58
CA GLY A 2 32.10 -1.61 0.12
C GLY A 2 32.51 -3.03 0.52
N ALA A 3 31.73 -3.63 1.41
CA ALA A 3 31.90 -4.97 1.96
C ALA A 3 33.28 -5.20 2.61
N ASN A 4 33.65 -4.31 3.53
CA ASN A 4 34.90 -4.38 4.29
C ASN A 4 34.63 -4.28 5.80
N ARG A 5 35.68 -4.06 6.61
CA ARG A 5 35.59 -3.87 8.07
C ARG A 5 36.09 -2.49 8.49
N LEU A 6 35.81 -1.47 7.68
CA LEU A 6 36.25 -0.11 7.97
C LEU A 6 35.41 0.43 9.14
N GLY A 7 36.05 0.64 10.29
CA GLY A 7 35.40 1.23 11.47
C GLY A 7 35.49 2.76 11.53
N THR A 8 36.54 3.32 10.94
CA THR A 8 36.82 4.76 10.95
C THR A 8 37.43 5.21 9.62
N LEU A 9 37.23 6.48 9.29
CA LEU A 9 37.86 7.14 8.15
C LEU A 9 38.80 8.24 8.63
N ASN A 10 39.92 8.43 7.93
CA ASN A 10 40.76 9.61 8.13
C ASN A 10 40.08 10.82 7.46
N LYS A 11 40.11 12.01 8.09
CA LYS A 11 39.53 13.23 7.52
C LYS A 11 40.09 13.60 6.14
N ASP A 12 41.34 13.24 5.87
CA ASP A 12 42.01 13.52 4.61
C ASP A 12 41.95 12.30 3.64
N ALA A 13 41.16 11.26 3.95
CA ALA A 13 41.14 9.99 3.18
C ALA A 13 40.82 10.18 1.69
N PHE A 14 40.00 11.16 1.35
CA PHE A 14 39.58 11.45 -0.03
C PHE A 14 40.12 12.80 -0.54
N LYS A 15 41.09 13.38 0.16
CA LYS A 15 41.63 14.69 -0.19
C LYS A 15 42.26 14.67 -1.57
N GLY A 16 41.87 15.63 -2.41
CA GLY A 16 42.38 15.77 -3.77
C GLY A 16 41.82 14.77 -4.78
N MET A 17 40.89 13.89 -4.39
CA MET A 17 40.20 12.97 -5.31
C MET A 17 39.10 13.67 -6.14
N ILE A 18 39.45 14.80 -6.77
CA ILE A 18 38.51 15.70 -7.46
C ILE A 18 37.84 15.10 -8.70
N LEU A 19 38.37 13.99 -9.23
CA LEU A 19 37.83 13.29 -10.41
C LEU A 19 36.90 12.13 -10.04
N LEU A 20 36.69 11.87 -8.74
CA LEU A 20 35.87 10.75 -8.29
C LEU A 20 34.39 11.03 -8.56
N ASN A 21 33.74 10.13 -9.30
CA ASN A 21 32.31 10.22 -9.61
C ASN A 21 31.46 9.28 -8.74
N GLU A 22 32.06 8.22 -8.20
CA GLU A 22 31.35 7.22 -7.41
C GLU A 22 32.20 6.85 -6.20
N LEU A 23 31.58 6.87 -5.02
CA LEU A 23 32.19 6.46 -3.77
C LEU A 23 31.24 5.48 -3.08
N ASP A 24 31.67 4.22 -3.06
CA ASP A 24 30.98 3.14 -2.38
C ASP A 24 31.72 2.78 -1.09
N LEU A 25 31.02 2.94 0.04
CA LEU A 25 31.40 2.57 1.40
C LEU A 25 30.35 1.63 2.04
N PHE A 26 29.50 1.02 1.23
CA PHE A 26 28.47 0.07 1.64
C PHE A 26 29.02 -1.05 2.52
N ASP A 27 28.25 -1.58 3.47
CA ASP A 27 28.60 -2.80 4.22
C ASP A 27 30.00 -2.70 4.87
N ASN A 28 30.13 -1.74 5.77
CA ASN A 28 31.30 -1.52 6.60
C ASN A 28 30.87 -1.41 8.07
N GLN A 29 31.75 -0.92 8.94
CA GLN A 29 31.50 -0.78 10.38
C GLN A 29 31.66 0.68 10.81
N ILE A 30 31.41 1.63 9.89
CA ILE A 30 31.72 3.04 10.13
C ILE A 30 30.77 3.59 11.18
N GLU A 31 31.33 4.00 12.33
CA GLU A 31 30.55 4.56 13.44
C GLU A 31 30.42 6.08 13.35
N TYR A 32 31.39 6.76 12.73
CA TYR A 32 31.41 8.20 12.57
C TYR A 32 32.14 8.62 11.29
N LEU A 33 31.68 9.74 10.70
CA LEU A 33 32.38 10.41 9.62
C LEU A 33 33.15 11.63 10.17
N PRO A 34 34.43 11.81 9.82
CA PRO A 34 35.11 13.05 10.13
C PRO A 34 34.48 14.24 9.41
N ASP A 35 34.50 15.40 10.06
CA ASP A 35 34.16 16.67 9.40
C ASP A 35 34.98 16.81 8.11
N THR A 36 34.36 17.34 7.06
CA THR A 36 35.01 17.67 5.77
C THR A 36 35.54 16.49 4.96
N VAL A 37 35.28 15.23 5.35
CA VAL A 37 35.82 14.04 4.66
C VAL A 37 35.46 13.97 3.17
N PHE A 38 34.37 14.62 2.75
CA PHE A 38 33.93 14.68 1.36
C PHE A 38 34.15 16.05 0.68
N ASP A 39 34.81 17.02 1.33
CA ASP A 39 34.88 18.42 0.84
C ASP A 39 35.55 18.53 -0.55
N SER A 40 36.48 17.63 -0.89
CA SER A 40 37.17 17.62 -2.21
C SER A 40 36.39 16.93 -3.34
N LEU A 41 35.26 16.29 -3.05
CA LEU A 41 34.54 15.40 -3.99
C LEU A 41 33.48 16.14 -4.82
N GLU A 42 33.82 17.29 -5.39
CA GLU A 42 32.86 18.17 -6.09
C GLU A 42 32.22 17.54 -7.35
N ASN A 43 32.85 16.50 -7.92
CA ASN A 43 32.35 15.76 -9.07
C ASN A 43 31.60 14.47 -8.73
N LEU A 44 31.41 14.18 -7.44
CA LEU A 44 30.73 12.97 -7.02
C LEU A 44 29.26 12.98 -7.48
N ILE A 45 28.87 11.86 -8.08
CA ILE A 45 27.54 11.59 -8.63
C ILE A 45 26.81 10.60 -7.72
N ASN A 46 27.51 9.54 -7.29
CA ASN A 46 26.96 8.49 -6.45
C ASN A 46 27.74 8.37 -5.15
N LEU A 47 27.04 8.44 -4.02
CA LEU A 47 27.58 8.18 -2.70
C LEU A 47 26.75 7.12 -2.00
N ASP A 48 27.37 5.98 -1.72
CA ASP A 48 26.78 4.92 -0.92
C ASP A 48 27.54 4.76 0.41
N ILE A 49 26.86 5.07 1.51
CA ILE A 49 27.32 4.86 2.89
C ILE A 49 26.31 4.02 3.68
N SER A 50 25.50 3.23 2.97
CA SER A 50 24.50 2.34 3.56
C SER A 50 25.13 1.13 4.25
N ASN A 51 24.36 0.46 5.12
CA ASN A 51 24.78 -0.71 5.87
C ASN A 51 26.07 -0.47 6.67
N ASN A 52 26.00 0.49 7.59
CA ASN A 52 27.07 0.91 8.49
C ASN A 52 26.50 1.15 9.90
N GLU A 53 27.29 1.71 10.80
CA GLU A 53 26.94 1.90 12.21
C GLU A 53 26.70 3.38 12.56
N LEU A 54 26.40 4.22 11.56
CA LEU A 54 26.29 5.67 11.70
C LEU A 54 25.04 6.05 12.51
N LYS A 55 25.23 6.83 13.57
CA LYS A 55 24.12 7.40 14.38
C LYS A 55 23.75 8.82 13.97
N GLU A 56 24.73 9.55 13.47
CA GLU A 56 24.63 10.90 12.95
C GLU A 56 25.78 11.15 11.99
N VAL A 57 25.67 12.21 11.19
CA VAL A 57 26.78 12.71 10.37
C VAL A 57 27.03 14.18 10.71
N PRO A 58 28.26 14.70 10.53
CA PRO A 58 28.54 16.10 10.74
C PRO A 58 27.63 17.02 9.92
N VAL A 59 27.23 18.14 10.52
CA VAL A 59 26.38 19.13 9.84
C VAL A 59 27.06 19.64 8.58
N GLY A 60 26.36 19.55 7.45
CA GLY A 60 26.86 19.99 6.15
C GLY A 60 27.96 19.11 5.56
N VAL A 61 28.14 17.86 6.01
CA VAL A 61 29.14 16.93 5.44
C VAL A 61 28.97 16.71 3.93
N PHE A 62 27.77 16.91 3.38
CA PHE A 62 27.47 16.78 1.94
C PHE A 62 27.43 18.12 1.18
N ARG A 63 27.66 19.26 1.84
CA ARG A 63 27.41 20.61 1.26
C ARG A 63 28.14 20.93 -0.05
N THR A 64 29.28 20.26 -0.29
CA THR A 64 30.13 20.47 -1.48
C THR A 64 29.73 19.57 -2.65
N LEU A 65 28.92 18.53 -2.42
CA LEU A 65 28.57 17.49 -3.40
C LEU A 65 27.47 17.95 -4.36
N ARG A 66 27.68 19.07 -5.04
CA ARG A 66 26.66 19.76 -5.85
C ARG A 66 26.20 19.00 -7.10
N ARG A 67 26.95 17.95 -7.48
CA ARG A 67 26.66 17.08 -8.64
C ARG A 67 26.05 15.74 -8.23
N LEU A 68 25.84 15.51 -6.93
CA LEU A 68 25.33 14.25 -6.41
C LEU A 68 23.91 14.01 -6.91
N THR A 69 23.69 12.84 -7.50
CA THR A 69 22.40 12.36 -7.98
C THR A 69 21.85 11.23 -7.13
N VAL A 70 22.72 10.43 -6.50
CA VAL A 70 22.33 9.30 -5.66
C VAL A 70 23.02 9.39 -4.30
N LEU A 71 22.22 9.35 -3.24
CA LEU A 71 22.69 9.29 -1.86
C LEU A 71 22.00 8.16 -1.10
N HIS A 72 22.77 7.13 -0.74
CA HIS A 72 22.28 6.03 0.07
C HIS A 72 22.85 6.10 1.49
N LEU A 73 21.94 6.17 2.45
CA LEU A 73 22.17 6.25 3.90
C LEU A 73 21.44 5.12 4.66
N SER A 74 20.86 4.16 3.92
CA SER A 74 20.00 3.13 4.50
C SER A 74 20.76 2.13 5.38
N SER A 75 20.03 1.40 6.22
CA SER A 75 20.62 0.39 7.12
C SER A 75 21.74 0.97 8.00
N ASN A 76 21.45 2.10 8.65
CA ASN A 76 22.31 2.73 9.65
C ASN A 76 21.51 2.86 10.96
N LYS A 77 21.95 3.72 11.88
CA LYS A 77 21.34 3.95 13.20
C LYS A 77 20.90 5.40 13.39
N PHE A 78 20.49 6.06 12.31
CA PHE A 78 20.04 7.45 12.39
C PHE A 78 18.73 7.53 13.18
N ALA A 79 18.77 8.15 14.35
CA ALA A 79 17.58 8.43 15.16
C ALA A 79 16.93 9.78 14.83
N ARG A 80 17.73 10.73 14.32
CA ARG A 80 17.32 12.07 13.92
C ARG A 80 18.17 12.54 12.75
N LEU A 81 17.63 13.47 11.96
CA LEU A 81 18.35 14.14 10.87
C LEU A 81 18.44 15.63 11.16
N ASP A 82 19.53 16.24 10.74
CA ASP A 82 19.61 17.70 10.69
C ASP A 82 18.78 18.24 9.52
N GLU A 83 18.09 19.36 9.72
CA GLU A 83 17.25 19.98 8.68
C GLU A 83 18.05 20.36 7.43
N SER A 84 19.34 20.68 7.57
CA SER A 84 20.21 21.08 6.46
C SER A 84 20.97 19.93 5.81
N LEU A 85 20.71 18.68 6.20
CA LEU A 85 21.47 17.51 5.75
C LEU A 85 21.61 17.43 4.23
N LEU A 86 20.52 17.65 3.50
CA LEU A 86 20.45 17.57 2.04
C LEU A 86 20.54 18.94 1.35
N ARG A 87 20.78 20.00 2.12
CA ARG A 87 20.74 21.37 1.60
C ARG A 87 21.81 21.59 0.52
N GLY A 88 21.37 22.03 -0.65
CA GLY A 88 22.24 22.34 -1.79
C GLY A 88 22.52 21.17 -2.73
N LEU A 89 21.98 19.98 -2.46
CA LEU A 89 22.04 18.80 -3.34
C LEU A 89 21.01 18.89 -4.48
N ASN A 90 21.01 20.00 -5.23
CA ASN A 90 19.95 20.34 -6.18
C ASN A 90 19.88 19.42 -7.43
N GLN A 91 20.82 18.48 -7.57
CA GLN A 91 20.80 17.45 -8.62
C GLN A 91 20.37 16.08 -8.11
N LEU A 92 20.00 15.95 -6.82
CA LEU A 92 19.66 14.68 -6.23
C LEU A 92 18.38 14.11 -6.87
N GLU A 93 18.47 12.85 -7.32
CA GLU A 93 17.39 12.11 -7.97
C GLU A 93 16.91 10.92 -7.10
N ASP A 94 17.81 10.25 -6.38
CA ASP A 94 17.48 9.14 -5.46
C ASP A 94 18.08 9.40 -4.08
N VAL A 95 17.22 9.34 -3.06
CA VAL A 95 17.62 9.37 -1.66
C VAL A 95 17.04 8.18 -0.92
N ASP A 96 17.94 7.42 -0.28
CA ASP A 96 17.57 6.26 0.53
C ASP A 96 17.97 6.46 1.99
N LEU A 97 16.97 6.68 2.84
CA LEU A 97 17.04 6.80 4.30
C LEU A 97 16.38 5.61 5.00
N SER A 98 16.05 4.54 4.26
CA SER A 98 15.32 3.39 4.78
C SER A 98 16.12 2.60 5.83
N ARG A 99 15.44 1.79 6.64
CA ARG A 99 16.08 0.90 7.64
C ARG A 99 16.98 1.68 8.59
N ASN A 100 16.44 2.71 9.21
CA ASN A 100 17.09 3.50 10.24
C ASN A 100 16.20 3.52 11.51
N GLU A 101 16.52 4.38 12.46
CA GLU A 101 15.78 4.51 13.73
C GLU A 101 15.02 5.86 13.79
N LEU A 102 14.67 6.43 12.63
CA LEU A 102 14.08 7.78 12.55
C LEU A 102 12.71 7.80 13.18
N THR A 103 12.50 8.68 14.16
CA THR A 103 11.18 8.88 14.79
C THR A 103 10.40 10.05 14.17
N GLU A 104 11.10 10.96 13.51
CA GLU A 104 10.54 12.16 12.88
C GLU A 104 11.43 12.61 11.70
N LEU A 105 10.85 13.45 10.83
CA LEU A 105 11.57 14.09 9.73
C LEU A 105 11.55 15.62 9.91
N PRO A 106 12.67 16.31 9.72
CA PRO A 106 12.69 17.77 9.68
C PRO A 106 11.79 18.32 8.57
N PRO A 107 11.01 19.40 8.81
CA PRO A 107 10.05 19.92 7.83
C PRO A 107 10.67 20.38 6.50
N LEU A 108 11.92 20.86 6.52
CA LEU A 108 12.61 21.39 5.34
C LEU A 108 13.67 20.42 4.78
N LEU A 109 13.67 19.16 5.21
CA LEU A 109 14.68 18.17 4.81
C LEU A 109 14.80 18.03 3.28
N LEU A 110 13.68 18.07 2.56
CA LEU A 110 13.60 17.90 1.11
C LEU A 110 13.39 19.21 0.33
N ASP A 111 13.44 20.36 1.01
CA ASP A 111 13.14 21.66 0.40
C ASP A 111 14.11 21.98 -0.75
N GLY A 112 13.56 22.34 -1.90
CA GLY A 112 14.32 22.70 -3.11
C GLY A 112 14.92 21.53 -3.89
N LEU A 113 14.71 20.27 -3.48
CA LEU A 113 15.22 19.08 -4.17
C LEU A 113 14.33 18.68 -5.36
N THR A 114 14.08 19.61 -6.28
CA THR A 114 13.08 19.50 -7.34
C THR A 114 13.36 18.41 -8.39
N LYS A 115 14.53 17.76 -8.35
CA LYS A 115 14.92 16.67 -9.26
C LYS A 115 14.73 15.28 -8.67
N LEU A 116 14.26 15.17 -7.43
CA LEU A 116 14.01 13.89 -6.79
C LEU A 116 12.98 13.08 -7.60
N LYS A 117 13.33 11.83 -7.85
CA LYS A 117 12.49 10.80 -8.49
C LYS A 117 12.14 9.68 -7.53
N SER A 118 13.05 9.34 -6.62
CA SER A 118 12.90 8.25 -5.66
C SER A 118 13.18 8.74 -4.25
N ILE A 119 12.22 8.52 -3.35
CA ILE A 119 12.33 8.83 -1.92
C ILE A 119 12.00 7.57 -1.13
N LYS A 120 13.00 7.01 -0.43
CA LYS A 120 12.84 5.81 0.39
C LYS A 120 13.09 6.16 1.86
N ILE A 121 12.04 6.06 2.67
CA ILE A 121 12.08 6.33 4.13
C ILE A 121 11.37 5.20 4.90
N ASN A 122 11.22 4.04 4.26
CA ASN A 122 10.60 2.85 4.84
C ASN A 122 11.46 2.21 5.94
N ASP A 123 10.84 1.33 6.73
CA ASP A 123 11.50 0.61 7.83
C ASP A 123 12.17 1.57 8.83
N ASN A 124 11.37 2.51 9.34
CA ASN A 124 11.76 3.49 10.37
C ASN A 124 10.66 3.52 11.47
N GLN A 125 10.68 4.51 12.37
CA GLN A 125 9.73 4.67 13.48
C GLN A 125 8.95 5.99 13.37
N ILE A 126 8.74 6.49 12.15
CA ILE A 126 8.15 7.81 11.91
C ILE A 126 6.67 7.79 12.26
N LYS A 127 6.25 8.68 13.16
CA LYS A 127 4.86 8.76 13.65
C LYS A 127 3.97 9.71 12.88
N ALA A 128 4.57 10.74 12.29
CA ALA A 128 3.86 11.77 11.55
C ALA A 128 4.76 12.37 10.47
N LEU A 129 4.15 12.79 9.36
CA LEU A 129 4.82 13.51 8.30
C LEU A 129 4.62 15.02 8.47
N PRO A 130 5.67 15.86 8.31
CA PRO A 130 5.48 17.30 8.23
C PRO A 130 4.56 17.69 7.04
N PRO A 131 3.58 18.60 7.20
CA PRO A 131 2.57 18.87 6.18
C PRO A 131 3.10 19.35 4.81
N ALA A 132 4.29 19.94 4.76
CA ALA A 132 4.91 20.48 3.55
C ALA A 132 6.15 19.70 3.10
N LEU A 133 6.38 18.50 3.66
CA LEU A 133 7.60 17.72 3.41
C LEU A 133 7.88 17.49 1.92
N PHE A 134 6.83 17.27 1.12
CA PHE A 134 6.94 16.97 -0.31
C PHE A 134 6.61 18.15 -1.24
N ARG A 135 6.61 19.37 -0.71
CA ARG A 135 6.24 20.56 -1.48
C ARG A 135 7.19 20.76 -2.67
N GLY A 136 6.62 20.96 -3.86
CA GLY A 136 7.37 21.23 -5.09
C GLY A 136 8.13 20.04 -5.70
N LEU A 137 7.93 18.82 -5.19
CA LEU A 137 8.60 17.61 -5.67
C LEU A 137 7.82 16.94 -6.81
N ALA A 138 7.58 17.68 -7.89
CA ALA A 138 6.70 17.25 -8.99
C ALA A 138 7.22 16.06 -9.81
N ASP A 139 8.53 15.82 -9.79
CA ASP A 139 9.21 14.76 -10.56
C ASP A 139 9.34 13.44 -9.79
N VAL A 140 8.85 13.35 -8.54
CA VAL A 140 8.93 12.12 -7.75
C VAL A 140 8.02 11.06 -8.37
N GLU A 141 8.62 9.91 -8.70
CA GLU A 141 7.97 8.75 -9.31
C GLU A 141 7.69 7.64 -8.29
N ILE A 142 8.55 7.50 -7.27
CA ILE A 142 8.48 6.43 -6.26
C ILE A 142 8.58 7.03 -4.85
N LEU A 143 7.58 6.75 -4.01
CA LEU A 143 7.58 7.11 -2.59
C LEU A 143 7.33 5.87 -1.72
N GLN A 144 8.34 5.51 -0.92
CA GLN A 144 8.32 4.36 -0.02
C GLN A 144 8.33 4.81 1.44
N LEU A 145 7.21 4.58 2.11
CA LEU A 145 6.95 4.94 3.51
C LEU A 145 6.51 3.72 4.35
N GLN A 146 6.60 2.50 3.79
CA GLN A 146 6.16 1.29 4.47
C GLN A 146 6.92 1.01 5.77
N ASN A 147 6.29 0.27 6.68
CA ASN A 147 6.88 -0.14 7.97
C ASN A 147 7.37 1.07 8.76
N ASN A 148 6.45 1.97 9.07
CA ASN A 148 6.63 3.11 9.97
C ASN A 148 5.45 3.14 10.98
N GLU A 149 5.35 4.18 11.80
CA GLU A 149 4.29 4.34 12.80
C GLU A 149 3.31 5.47 12.42
N ILE A 150 3.16 5.77 11.13
CA ILE A 150 2.37 6.91 10.66
C ILE A 150 0.90 6.68 11.01
N ALA A 151 0.35 7.51 11.89
CA ALA A 151 -1.03 7.40 12.36
C ALA A 151 -2.02 8.21 11.51
N GLU A 152 -1.54 9.30 10.92
CA GLU A 152 -2.34 10.21 10.10
C GLU A 152 -1.52 10.78 8.94
N LEU A 153 -2.22 11.11 7.86
CA LEU A 153 -1.64 11.79 6.71
C LEU A 153 -2.10 13.25 6.73
N PRO A 154 -1.18 14.23 6.73
CA PRO A 154 -1.56 15.63 6.65
C PRO A 154 -2.39 15.94 5.40
N GLU A 155 -3.30 16.91 5.51
CA GLU A 155 -4.06 17.36 4.35
C GLU A 155 -3.13 17.78 3.21
N LYS A 156 -3.43 17.32 1.99
CA LYS A 156 -2.71 17.71 0.76
C LYS A 156 -1.21 17.35 0.76
N ILE A 157 -0.77 16.43 1.64
CA ILE A 157 0.64 16.00 1.72
C ILE A 157 1.20 15.52 0.36
N PHE A 158 0.36 14.95 -0.50
CA PHE A 158 0.75 14.45 -1.82
C PHE A 158 0.39 15.39 -2.98
N ARG A 159 -0.10 16.60 -2.72
CA ARG A 159 -0.67 17.49 -3.74
C ARG A 159 0.28 17.79 -4.89
N ASP A 160 1.55 18.01 -4.57
CA ASP A 160 2.55 18.43 -5.55
C ASP A 160 3.24 17.23 -6.24
N LEU A 161 2.94 15.97 -5.85
CA LEU A 161 3.57 14.75 -6.38
C LEU A 161 2.92 14.27 -7.68
N THR A 162 2.87 15.12 -8.70
CA THR A 162 2.08 14.89 -9.92
C THR A 162 2.61 13.77 -10.83
N SER A 163 3.88 13.40 -10.71
CA SER A 163 4.50 12.30 -11.49
C SER A 163 4.53 10.96 -10.76
N LEU A 164 3.94 10.88 -9.56
CA LEU A 164 4.04 9.71 -8.71
C LEU A 164 3.38 8.50 -9.37
N THR A 165 4.15 7.42 -9.54
CA THR A 165 3.69 6.16 -10.15
C THR A 165 3.48 5.07 -9.11
N GLN A 166 4.25 5.09 -8.03
CA GLN A 166 4.17 4.12 -6.94
C GLN A 166 4.17 4.81 -5.57
N LEU A 167 3.15 4.50 -4.76
CA LEU A 167 3.03 4.93 -3.38
C LEU A 167 2.87 3.72 -2.46
N VAL A 168 3.80 3.55 -1.53
CA VAL A 168 3.80 2.44 -0.58
C VAL A 168 3.69 2.96 0.85
N LEU A 169 2.54 2.70 1.48
CA LEU A 169 2.19 3.05 2.87
C LEU A 169 1.93 1.82 3.73
N THR A 170 2.29 0.63 3.24
CA THR A 170 2.02 -0.65 3.92
C THR A 170 2.64 -0.69 5.32
N GLY A 171 1.95 -1.29 6.30
CA GLY A 171 2.56 -1.49 7.63
C GLY A 171 2.75 -0.18 8.39
N ASN A 172 1.75 0.70 8.36
CA ASN A 172 1.67 1.91 9.17
C ASN A 172 0.52 1.78 10.17
N SER A 173 0.18 2.87 10.88
CA SER A 173 -0.90 2.91 11.88
C SER A 173 -2.09 3.75 11.43
N LEU A 174 -2.32 3.87 10.11
CA LEU A 174 -3.39 4.71 9.56
C LEU A 174 -4.76 4.16 9.97
N VAL A 175 -5.57 4.98 10.65
CA VAL A 175 -6.93 4.62 11.07
C VAL A 175 -7.97 5.08 10.05
N THR A 176 -7.72 6.19 9.37
CA THR A 176 -8.60 6.76 8.35
C THR A 176 -7.80 7.31 7.18
N ILE A 177 -8.47 7.45 6.04
CA ILE A 177 -7.97 8.16 4.87
C ILE A 177 -9.02 9.18 4.48
N SER A 178 -8.62 10.45 4.44
CA SER A 178 -9.52 11.54 4.06
C SER A 178 -9.87 11.43 2.57
N PRO A 179 -11.16 11.66 2.20
CA PRO A 179 -11.56 11.74 0.79
C PRO A 179 -10.72 12.76 0.02
N GLY A 180 -10.26 12.39 -1.17
CA GLY A 180 -9.49 13.28 -2.04
C GLY A 180 -8.01 13.48 -1.68
N ILE A 181 -7.48 12.78 -0.67
CA ILE A 181 -6.04 12.89 -0.33
C ILE A 181 -5.11 12.44 -1.48
N PHE A 182 -5.61 11.58 -2.36
CA PHE A 182 -4.91 11.08 -3.54
C PHE A 182 -5.32 11.79 -4.84
N SER A 183 -6.15 12.83 -4.78
CA SER A 183 -6.79 13.43 -5.96
C SER A 183 -5.82 14.04 -6.99
N SER A 184 -4.61 14.39 -6.57
CA SER A 184 -3.55 14.92 -7.45
C SER A 184 -2.70 13.83 -8.12
N LEU A 185 -2.86 12.56 -7.73
CA LEU A 185 -1.99 11.46 -8.15
C LEU A 185 -2.47 10.81 -9.45
N GLU A 186 -2.64 11.61 -10.49
CA GLU A 186 -3.19 11.18 -11.80
C GLU A 186 -2.31 10.15 -12.52
N GLN A 187 -1.02 10.10 -12.17
CA GLN A 187 -0.03 9.18 -12.75
C GLN A 187 0.17 7.90 -11.94
N LEU A 188 -0.55 7.71 -10.84
CA LEU A 188 -0.35 6.58 -9.94
C LEU A 188 -0.82 5.28 -10.60
N HIS A 189 0.07 4.29 -10.65
CA HIS A 189 -0.23 2.95 -11.16
C HIS A 189 -0.41 1.94 -10.02
N GLU A 190 0.30 2.14 -8.91
CA GLU A 190 0.37 1.17 -7.82
C GLU A 190 0.28 1.85 -6.45
N LEU A 191 -0.78 1.51 -5.70
CA LEU A 191 -1.03 2.00 -4.35
C LEU A 191 -1.08 0.85 -3.35
N HIS A 192 -0.21 0.92 -2.34
CA HIS A 192 -0.22 -0.01 -1.23
C HIS A 192 -0.57 0.70 0.07
N ILE A 193 -1.70 0.33 0.67
CA ILE A 193 -2.18 0.82 1.97
C ILE A 193 -2.54 -0.34 2.91
N GLY A 194 -2.06 -1.55 2.60
CA GLY A 194 -2.29 -2.75 3.41
C GLY A 194 -1.57 -2.72 4.76
N GLY A 195 -1.96 -3.57 5.71
CA GLY A 195 -1.29 -3.61 7.02
C GLY A 195 -1.43 -2.32 7.82
N ASN A 196 -2.56 -1.62 7.69
CA ASN A 196 -2.91 -0.44 8.48
C ASN A 196 -4.10 -0.78 9.40
N LEU A 197 -4.71 0.23 10.01
CA LEU A 197 -5.82 0.09 10.95
C LEU A 197 -7.14 0.63 10.37
N LEU A 198 -7.27 0.69 9.04
CA LEU A 198 -8.43 1.27 8.37
C LEU A 198 -9.69 0.48 8.67
N GLU A 199 -10.76 1.15 9.12
CA GLU A 199 -12.04 0.50 9.44
C GLU A 199 -13.11 0.67 8.36
N HIS A 200 -13.02 1.75 7.58
CA HIS A 200 -13.99 2.11 6.55
C HIS A 200 -13.28 2.61 5.29
N LEU A 201 -13.87 2.32 4.13
CA LEU A 201 -13.44 2.88 2.86
C LEU A 201 -14.51 3.85 2.34
N PRO A 202 -14.30 5.17 2.44
CA PRO A 202 -15.33 6.16 2.14
C PRO A 202 -15.53 6.37 0.64
N ALA A 203 -16.71 6.91 0.28
CA ALA A 203 -17.04 7.32 -1.09
C ALA A 203 -15.96 8.22 -1.69
N GLY A 204 -15.57 7.94 -2.94
CA GLY A 204 -14.67 8.78 -3.72
C GLY A 204 -13.25 8.94 -3.15
N VAL A 205 -12.82 8.08 -2.22
CA VAL A 205 -11.45 8.12 -1.65
C VAL A 205 -10.36 8.03 -2.72
N PHE A 206 -10.67 7.38 -3.84
CA PHE A 206 -9.76 7.18 -4.96
C PHE A 206 -10.04 8.07 -6.18
N THR A 207 -10.86 9.11 -6.02
CA THR A 207 -11.17 10.05 -7.10
C THR A 207 -9.89 10.68 -7.66
N GLY A 208 -9.77 10.72 -9.00
CA GLY A 208 -8.64 11.34 -9.71
C GLY A 208 -7.51 10.38 -10.09
N MET A 209 -7.51 9.14 -9.59
CA MET A 209 -6.47 8.15 -9.90
C MET A 209 -6.78 7.34 -11.17
N GLU A 210 -6.91 8.03 -12.30
CA GLU A 210 -7.39 7.43 -13.56
C GLU A 210 -6.46 6.36 -14.16
N ARG A 211 -5.20 6.29 -13.71
CA ARG A 211 -4.20 5.32 -14.19
C ARG A 211 -3.93 4.18 -13.20
N LEU A 212 -4.65 4.12 -12.08
CA LEU A 212 -4.39 3.11 -11.06
C LEU A 212 -4.71 1.71 -11.57
N GLU A 213 -3.70 0.83 -11.57
CA GLU A 213 -3.82 -0.56 -12.01
C GLU A 213 -3.84 -1.53 -10.83
N LYS A 214 -3.13 -1.22 -9.75
CA LYS A 214 -2.99 -2.12 -8.59
C LYS A 214 -3.30 -1.41 -7.28
N LEU A 215 -4.21 -1.99 -6.53
CA LEU A 215 -4.68 -1.48 -5.26
C LEU A 215 -4.63 -2.56 -4.19
N PHE A 216 -3.74 -2.37 -3.22
CA PHE A 216 -3.51 -3.31 -2.13
C PHE A 216 -3.97 -2.70 -0.80
N ILE A 217 -5.12 -3.16 -0.29
CA ILE A 217 -5.73 -2.74 1.00
C ILE A 217 -5.85 -3.93 1.97
N LEU A 218 -5.14 -5.02 1.70
CA LEU A 218 -5.14 -6.23 2.51
C LEU A 218 -4.70 -5.98 3.96
N SER A 219 -5.11 -6.85 4.88
CA SER A 219 -4.66 -6.80 6.28
C SER A 219 -4.96 -5.46 6.95
N ASN A 220 -6.18 -4.95 6.78
CA ASN A 220 -6.73 -3.81 7.51
C ASN A 220 -7.87 -4.29 8.44
N ASN A 221 -8.58 -3.35 9.06
CA ASN A 221 -9.75 -3.63 9.90
C ASN A 221 -11.07 -3.32 9.18
N LEU A 222 -11.10 -3.35 7.84
CA LEU A 222 -12.25 -2.86 7.07
C LEU A 222 -13.50 -3.67 7.40
N ARG A 223 -14.55 -2.99 7.88
CA ARG A 223 -15.87 -3.57 8.16
C ARG A 223 -16.89 -3.23 7.09
N GLU A 224 -16.69 -2.10 6.41
CA GLU A 224 -17.60 -1.55 5.42
C GLU A 224 -16.84 -0.86 4.28
N ILE A 225 -17.38 -1.02 3.08
CA ILE A 225 -16.95 -0.32 1.86
C ILE A 225 -18.16 0.42 1.33
N ASP A 226 -18.03 1.72 1.11
CA ASP A 226 -19.05 2.55 0.49
C ASP A 226 -19.29 2.14 -0.98
N SER A 227 -20.52 2.27 -1.49
CA SER A 227 -20.87 1.92 -2.88
C SER A 227 -20.06 2.69 -3.91
N GLU A 228 -19.64 3.92 -3.60
CA GLU A 228 -18.84 4.77 -4.50
C GLU A 228 -17.34 4.78 -4.16
N ALA A 229 -16.87 3.84 -3.33
CA ALA A 229 -15.48 3.80 -2.89
C ALA A 229 -14.48 3.63 -4.05
N PHE A 230 -14.81 2.80 -5.05
CA PHE A 230 -13.95 2.54 -6.20
C PHE A 230 -14.22 3.46 -7.41
N THR A 231 -15.01 4.51 -7.23
CA THR A 231 -15.16 5.55 -8.25
C THR A 231 -13.84 6.28 -8.49
N GLY A 232 -13.51 6.54 -9.76
CA GLY A 232 -12.30 7.27 -10.14
C GLY A 232 -11.07 6.42 -10.50
N ILE A 233 -11.16 5.09 -10.42
CA ILE A 233 -10.07 4.14 -10.76
C ILE A 233 -10.46 3.13 -11.87
N PRO A 234 -10.92 3.59 -13.05
CA PRO A 234 -11.49 2.72 -14.09
C PRO A 234 -10.48 1.74 -14.75
N GLN A 235 -9.17 1.93 -14.50
CA GLN A 235 -8.11 1.08 -15.04
C GLN A 235 -7.69 -0.05 -14.09
N LEU A 236 -8.35 -0.21 -12.95
CA LEU A 236 -7.93 -1.17 -11.94
C LEU A 236 -7.91 -2.61 -12.50
N LEU A 237 -6.77 -3.28 -12.34
CA LEU A 237 -6.52 -4.64 -12.80
C LEU A 237 -6.38 -5.63 -11.64
N TRP A 238 -5.82 -5.18 -10.51
CA TRP A 238 -5.62 -6.01 -9.32
C TRP A 238 -6.12 -5.30 -8.07
N LEU A 239 -7.09 -5.93 -7.40
CA LEU A 239 -7.60 -5.53 -6.10
C LEU A 239 -7.33 -6.60 -5.04
N ALA A 240 -6.65 -6.22 -3.95
CA ALA A 240 -6.47 -7.07 -2.79
C ALA A 240 -7.17 -6.47 -1.55
N LEU A 241 -8.22 -7.15 -1.09
CA LEU A 241 -9.03 -6.83 0.08
C LEU A 241 -8.98 -7.94 1.14
N ASN A 242 -8.13 -8.95 0.95
CA ASN A 242 -8.04 -10.10 1.84
C ASN A 242 -7.57 -9.71 3.24
N ASN A 243 -7.85 -10.57 4.23
CA ASN A 243 -7.52 -10.32 5.64
C ASN A 243 -8.14 -9.02 6.17
N ASN A 244 -9.45 -8.84 5.97
CA ASN A 244 -10.23 -7.74 6.53
C ASN A 244 -11.42 -8.29 7.34
N LEU A 245 -12.29 -7.41 7.81
CA LEU A 245 -13.45 -7.74 8.64
C LEU A 245 -14.78 -7.58 7.88
N LEU A 246 -14.75 -7.62 6.54
CA LEU A 246 -15.92 -7.34 5.70
C LEU A 246 -16.95 -8.46 5.82
N THR A 247 -18.21 -8.08 6.02
CA THR A 247 -19.34 -9.02 6.15
C THR A 247 -20.26 -9.03 4.94
N SER A 248 -20.33 -7.92 4.22
CA SER A 248 -21.10 -7.73 2.98
C SER A 248 -20.42 -6.70 2.07
N LEU A 249 -20.85 -6.66 0.82
CA LEU A 249 -20.49 -5.61 -0.14
C LEU A 249 -21.77 -4.94 -0.66
N PRO A 250 -21.72 -3.66 -1.06
CA PRO A 250 -22.75 -3.08 -1.90
C PRO A 250 -22.83 -3.83 -3.24
N HIS A 251 -24.04 -3.95 -3.81
CA HIS A 251 -24.26 -4.77 -5.00
C HIS A 251 -23.57 -4.24 -6.27
N ASP A 252 -23.33 -2.94 -6.32
CA ASP A 252 -22.84 -2.12 -7.42
C ASP A 252 -21.39 -1.65 -7.22
N VAL A 253 -20.75 -2.07 -6.12
CA VAL A 253 -19.42 -1.59 -5.70
C VAL A 253 -18.35 -1.75 -6.78
N PHE A 254 -18.49 -2.74 -7.66
CA PHE A 254 -17.52 -3.06 -8.72
C PHE A 254 -17.89 -2.52 -10.10
N GLU A 255 -19.02 -1.84 -10.27
CA GLU A 255 -19.38 -1.21 -11.55
C GLU A 255 -18.32 -0.24 -12.08
N PRO A 256 -17.64 0.58 -11.23
CA PRO A 256 -16.60 1.50 -11.71
C PRO A 256 -15.30 0.83 -12.18
N VAL A 257 -15.08 -0.46 -11.90
CA VAL A 257 -13.82 -1.17 -12.16
C VAL A 257 -13.98 -2.39 -13.10
N PRO A 258 -14.54 -2.22 -14.31
CA PRO A 258 -14.86 -3.34 -15.20
C PRO A 258 -13.63 -4.06 -15.78
N LYS A 259 -12.43 -3.48 -15.64
CA LYS A 259 -11.17 -4.05 -16.14
C LYS A 259 -10.50 -5.02 -15.18
N LEU A 260 -11.07 -5.23 -13.99
CA LEU A 260 -10.44 -6.04 -12.95
C LEU A 260 -10.14 -7.47 -13.45
N GLN A 261 -8.90 -7.90 -13.27
CA GLN A 261 -8.41 -9.22 -13.67
C GLN A 261 -8.14 -10.12 -12.47
N ARG A 262 -7.69 -9.52 -11.36
CA ARG A 262 -7.32 -10.26 -10.14
C ARG A 262 -8.03 -9.66 -8.94
N MET A 263 -8.76 -10.50 -8.22
CA MET A 263 -9.46 -10.08 -7.01
C MET A 263 -9.19 -11.05 -5.85
N GLN A 264 -8.77 -10.51 -4.71
CA GLN A 264 -8.58 -11.28 -3.48
C GLN A 264 -9.56 -10.80 -2.42
N LEU A 265 -10.58 -11.62 -2.13
CA LEU A 265 -11.59 -11.39 -1.08
C LEU A 265 -11.46 -12.42 0.05
N ASP A 266 -10.45 -13.28 0.00
CA ASP A 266 -10.26 -14.34 0.97
C ASP A 266 -10.02 -13.81 2.39
N SER A 267 -10.23 -14.66 3.39
CA SER A 267 -9.95 -14.32 4.80
C SER A 267 -10.70 -13.06 5.27
N ASN A 268 -11.97 -12.95 4.89
CA ASN A 268 -12.93 -11.97 5.37
C ASN A 268 -14.06 -12.67 6.17
N HIS A 269 -15.15 -11.94 6.45
CA HIS A 269 -16.30 -12.44 7.18
C HIS A 269 -17.55 -12.57 6.29
N PHE A 270 -17.38 -12.73 4.98
CA PHE A 270 -18.49 -12.87 4.05
C PHE A 270 -19.26 -14.16 4.30
N MET A 271 -20.58 -14.02 4.50
CA MET A 271 -21.50 -15.15 4.58
C MET A 271 -22.14 -15.44 3.22
N PHE A 272 -22.35 -14.42 2.39
CA PHE A 272 -22.83 -14.51 1.01
C PHE A 272 -22.32 -13.28 0.23
N LEU A 273 -22.50 -13.28 -1.09
CA LEU A 273 -22.36 -12.07 -1.91
C LEU A 273 -23.73 -11.69 -2.45
N PRO A 274 -24.10 -10.39 -2.50
CA PRO A 274 -25.34 -9.97 -3.15
C PRO A 274 -25.40 -10.41 -4.61
N GLU A 275 -26.62 -10.59 -5.10
CA GLU A 275 -26.85 -10.94 -6.49
C GLU A 275 -26.34 -9.84 -7.41
N GLY A 276 -25.63 -10.23 -8.47
CA GLY A 276 -25.10 -9.30 -9.45
C GLY A 276 -23.73 -8.70 -9.13
N THR A 277 -23.20 -8.85 -7.91
CA THR A 277 -21.98 -8.16 -7.46
C THR A 277 -20.76 -8.38 -8.37
N LEU A 278 -20.63 -9.54 -9.01
CA LEU A 278 -19.48 -9.89 -9.84
C LEU A 278 -19.75 -9.76 -11.35
N GLU A 279 -20.99 -9.46 -11.75
CA GLU A 279 -21.39 -9.36 -13.16
C GLU A 279 -20.66 -8.26 -13.96
N PRO A 280 -20.28 -7.10 -13.36
CA PRO A 280 -19.50 -6.10 -14.08
C PRO A 280 -18.09 -6.59 -14.47
N LEU A 281 -17.56 -7.59 -13.77
CA LEU A 281 -16.15 -7.98 -13.80
C LEU A 281 -15.82 -9.03 -14.87
N LYS A 282 -16.13 -8.71 -16.13
CA LYS A 282 -16.02 -9.63 -17.28
C LYS A 282 -14.59 -10.03 -17.66
N ASN A 283 -13.59 -9.30 -17.14
CA ASN A 283 -12.18 -9.53 -17.44
C ASN A 283 -11.46 -10.31 -16.33
N LEU A 284 -12.18 -10.84 -15.34
CA LEU A 284 -11.58 -11.62 -14.27
C LEU A 284 -10.86 -12.85 -14.84
N GLN A 285 -9.64 -13.03 -14.38
CA GLN A 285 -8.79 -14.18 -14.65
C GLN A 285 -8.50 -14.96 -13.36
N TYR A 286 -8.72 -14.33 -12.21
CA TYR A 286 -8.34 -14.84 -10.92
C TYR A 286 -9.25 -14.27 -9.84
N VAL A 287 -9.85 -15.14 -9.02
CA VAL A 287 -10.57 -14.77 -7.82
C VAL A 287 -10.19 -15.70 -6.67
N ASN A 288 -9.86 -15.11 -5.52
CA ASN A 288 -9.71 -15.86 -4.27
C ASN A 288 -10.85 -15.56 -3.29
N LEU A 289 -11.59 -16.60 -2.90
CA LEU A 289 -12.79 -16.54 -2.04
C LEU A 289 -12.67 -17.41 -0.77
N ILE A 290 -11.52 -18.05 -0.55
CA ILE A 290 -11.36 -19.00 0.56
C ILE A 290 -11.42 -18.29 1.91
N LYS A 291 -11.50 -19.08 3.00
CA LYS A 291 -11.44 -18.58 4.38
C LYS A 291 -12.48 -17.50 4.70
N ASN A 292 -13.62 -17.54 4.03
CA ASN A 292 -14.82 -16.80 4.40
C ASN A 292 -15.85 -17.75 5.03
N PRO A 293 -16.65 -17.29 6.00
CA PRO A 293 -17.68 -18.09 6.66
C PRO A 293 -18.94 -18.27 5.80
N TRP A 294 -18.79 -18.73 4.55
CA TRP A 294 -19.89 -18.90 3.59
C TRP A 294 -21.06 -19.67 4.20
N HIS A 295 -22.23 -19.04 4.29
CA HIS A 295 -23.44 -19.61 4.87
C HIS A 295 -24.29 -20.20 3.74
N CYS A 296 -24.27 -21.52 3.62
CA CYS A 296 -24.90 -22.24 2.52
C CYS A 296 -26.39 -22.48 2.75
N ASP A 297 -27.14 -21.39 2.81
CA ASP A 297 -28.60 -21.36 2.69
C ASP A 297 -29.00 -20.68 1.37
N CYS A 298 -30.26 -20.27 1.21
CA CYS A 298 -30.70 -19.71 -0.07
C CYS A 298 -29.97 -18.40 -0.47
N SER A 299 -29.33 -17.70 0.47
CA SER A 299 -28.54 -16.49 0.17
C SER A 299 -27.26 -16.79 -0.63
N ILE A 300 -26.73 -18.02 -0.56
CA ILE A 300 -25.49 -18.40 -1.27
C ILE A 300 -25.71 -18.71 -2.76
N LEU A 301 -26.97 -18.77 -3.19
CA LEU A 301 -27.35 -19.33 -4.49
C LEU A 301 -26.70 -18.60 -5.66
N TYR A 302 -26.63 -17.27 -5.59
CA TYR A 302 -25.94 -16.45 -6.58
C TYR A 302 -24.46 -16.85 -6.69
N LEU A 303 -23.74 -16.84 -5.56
CA LEU A 303 -22.32 -17.17 -5.53
C LEU A 303 -22.04 -18.58 -6.04
N THR A 304 -22.89 -19.54 -5.66
CA THR A 304 -22.79 -20.93 -6.10
C THR A 304 -22.91 -21.06 -7.61
N ARG A 305 -23.91 -20.40 -8.22
CA ARG A 305 -24.10 -20.41 -9.69
C ARG A 305 -22.91 -19.76 -10.39
N TRP A 306 -22.48 -18.60 -9.89
CA TRP A 306 -21.35 -17.88 -10.46
C TRP A 306 -20.07 -18.71 -10.43
N ILE A 307 -19.75 -19.36 -9.30
CA ILE A 307 -18.58 -20.25 -9.17
C ILE A 307 -18.71 -21.47 -10.10
N ASN A 308 -19.92 -22.00 -10.30
CA ASN A 308 -20.11 -23.13 -11.21
C ASN A 308 -19.79 -22.76 -12.66
N GLU A 309 -20.21 -21.57 -13.09
CA GLU A 309 -19.98 -21.05 -14.44
C GLU A 309 -18.53 -20.59 -14.66
N HIS A 310 -17.82 -20.19 -13.60
CA HIS A 310 -16.48 -19.58 -13.65
C HIS A 310 -15.44 -20.37 -12.84
N SER A 311 -15.58 -21.70 -12.81
CA SER A 311 -14.77 -22.57 -11.94
C SER A 311 -13.25 -22.50 -12.22
N ASP A 312 -12.86 -22.12 -13.43
CA ASP A 312 -11.48 -21.92 -13.88
C ASP A 312 -10.83 -20.66 -13.31
N LEU A 313 -11.63 -19.69 -12.86
CA LEU A 313 -11.13 -18.43 -12.27
C LEU A 313 -10.77 -18.56 -10.78
N ILE A 314 -11.24 -19.62 -10.11
CA ILE A 314 -11.04 -19.81 -8.66
C ILE A 314 -9.65 -20.39 -8.39
N TRP A 315 -8.81 -19.65 -7.66
CA TRP A 315 -7.44 -20.08 -7.35
C TRP A 315 -7.31 -20.85 -6.03
N ASP A 316 -6.23 -21.65 -5.95
CA ASP A 316 -5.73 -22.40 -4.79
C ASP A 316 -6.66 -23.56 -4.36
N TYR A 317 -7.86 -23.24 -3.84
CA TYR A 317 -8.83 -24.22 -3.36
C TYR A 317 -10.27 -23.71 -3.48
N GLN A 318 -11.22 -24.64 -3.62
CA GLN A 318 -12.65 -24.31 -3.68
C GLN A 318 -13.15 -23.78 -2.31
N PRO A 319 -13.95 -22.69 -2.29
CA PRO A 319 -14.56 -22.18 -1.07
C PRO A 319 -15.49 -23.23 -0.46
N LYS A 320 -15.53 -23.30 0.87
CA LYS A 320 -16.32 -24.28 1.61
C LYS A 320 -17.38 -23.59 2.45
N CYS A 321 -18.53 -24.24 2.56
CA CYS A 321 -19.60 -23.86 3.47
C CYS A 321 -19.11 -23.94 4.92
N ARG A 322 -19.41 -22.91 5.72
CA ARG A 322 -19.31 -22.97 7.18
C ARG A 322 -20.44 -23.78 7.80
N GLY A 323 -21.59 -23.79 7.16
CA GLY A 323 -22.83 -24.43 7.60
C GLY A 323 -24.00 -23.91 6.75
N PRO A 324 -25.27 -24.12 7.17
CA PRO A 324 -25.68 -24.76 8.42
C PRO A 324 -25.57 -26.30 8.41
N GLY A 325 -25.50 -26.91 9.60
CA GLY A 325 -25.58 -28.37 9.81
C GLY A 325 -24.58 -29.18 8.99
N GLU A 326 -25.06 -30.25 8.37
CA GLU A 326 -24.28 -31.20 7.54
C GLU A 326 -23.70 -30.59 6.25
N LEU A 327 -24.04 -29.33 5.93
CA LEU A 327 -23.42 -28.62 4.81
C LEU A 327 -22.04 -28.08 5.18
N GLY A 328 -21.72 -27.97 6.48
CA GLY A 328 -20.41 -27.54 6.95
C GLY A 328 -19.26 -28.37 6.35
N GLY A 329 -18.28 -27.69 5.77
CA GLY A 329 -17.12 -28.30 5.12
C GLY A 329 -17.33 -28.76 3.68
N LYS A 330 -18.58 -28.80 3.17
CA LYS A 330 -18.86 -29.08 1.75
C LYS A 330 -18.44 -27.91 0.87
N SER A 331 -18.12 -28.20 -0.39
CA SER A 331 -17.73 -27.18 -1.37
C SER A 331 -18.95 -26.33 -1.77
N VAL A 332 -18.79 -25.00 -1.78
CA VAL A 332 -19.84 -24.07 -2.25
C VAL A 332 -20.19 -24.37 -3.71
N TYR A 333 -19.20 -24.73 -4.54
CA TYR A 333 -19.40 -25.11 -5.95
C TYR A 333 -20.41 -26.25 -6.15
N THR A 334 -20.50 -27.18 -5.19
CA THR A 334 -21.36 -28.36 -5.31
C THR A 334 -22.80 -28.14 -4.86
N MET A 335 -23.12 -26.95 -4.34
CA MET A 335 -24.45 -26.66 -3.82
C MET A 335 -25.45 -26.52 -4.97
N THR A 336 -26.63 -27.12 -4.82
CA THR A 336 -27.76 -26.92 -5.75
C THR A 336 -28.87 -26.15 -5.06
N PHE A 337 -29.83 -25.63 -5.84
CA PHE A 337 -31.03 -25.00 -5.28
C PHE A 337 -31.72 -25.90 -4.25
N ASN A 338 -31.82 -27.20 -4.54
CA ASN A 338 -32.49 -28.15 -3.65
C ASN A 338 -31.71 -28.32 -2.33
N ASP A 339 -30.39 -28.27 -2.37
CA ASP A 339 -29.55 -28.42 -1.17
C ASP A 339 -29.71 -27.25 -0.21
N VAL A 340 -29.87 -26.02 -0.72
CA VAL A 340 -29.78 -24.79 0.09
C VAL A 340 -31.10 -24.03 0.26
N CYS A 341 -32.08 -24.21 -0.63
CA CYS A 341 -33.34 -23.46 -0.64
C CYS A 341 -34.59 -24.31 -0.32
N ASP A 342 -34.62 -25.63 -0.57
CA ASP A 342 -35.86 -26.42 -0.50
C ASP A 342 -36.55 -26.38 0.88
N GLY A 343 -35.79 -26.44 1.98
CA GLY A 343 -36.34 -26.36 3.33
C GLY A 343 -36.98 -25.00 3.68
N GLN A 344 -36.42 -23.90 3.15
CA GLN A 344 -36.97 -22.55 3.30
C GLN A 344 -38.19 -22.32 2.40
N TRP A 345 -38.16 -22.83 1.17
CA TRP A 345 -39.29 -22.79 0.23
C TRP A 345 -40.50 -23.58 0.73
N MET A 346 -40.29 -24.78 1.28
CA MET A 346 -41.34 -25.58 1.92
C MET A 346 -41.95 -24.87 3.13
N SER A 347 -41.14 -24.14 3.90
CA SER A 347 -41.60 -23.32 5.03
C SER A 347 -42.42 -22.10 4.56
N MET A 348 -42.01 -21.41 3.49
CA MET A 348 -42.78 -20.31 2.89
C MET A 348 -44.10 -20.78 2.27
N MET A 349 -44.12 -21.95 1.63
CA MET A 349 -45.36 -22.55 1.12
C MET A 349 -46.31 -23.00 2.24
N SER A 350 -45.77 -23.52 3.35
CA SER A 350 -46.52 -23.86 4.56
C SER A 350 -47.17 -22.63 5.23
N ILE A 351 -46.49 -21.48 5.22
CA ILE A 351 -47.03 -20.21 5.76
C ILE A 351 -48.18 -19.69 4.89
N LYS A 352 -48.11 -19.80 3.55
CA LYS A 352 -49.22 -19.41 2.65
C LYS A 352 -50.50 -20.21 2.93
N ASN A 353 -50.39 -21.45 3.40
CA ASN A 353 -51.54 -22.29 3.76
C ASN A 353 -52.10 -22.02 5.17
N ARG A 354 -51.47 -21.16 5.99
CA ARG A 354 -51.97 -20.78 7.32
C ARG A 354 -52.74 -19.46 7.35
N VAL A 355 -52.82 -18.72 6.24
CA VAL A 355 -53.64 -17.50 6.13
C VAL A 355 -54.87 -17.74 5.25
N ARG A 356 -55.80 -18.57 5.73
CA ARG A 356 -57.24 -18.52 5.40
C ARG A 356 -58.03 -19.50 6.25
N ALA A 357 -58.51 -19.02 7.40
CA ALA A 357 -59.80 -19.40 7.99
C ALA A 357 -60.06 -18.53 9.24
N ARG A 358 -60.54 -17.30 9.07
CA ARG A 358 -61.49 -16.74 10.04
C ARG A 358 -62.88 -16.94 9.46
N VAL A 359 -63.58 -17.86 10.09
CA VAL A 359 -64.94 -18.30 9.82
C VAL A 359 -65.91 -17.28 10.43
N ARG A 360 -66.86 -16.85 9.60
CA ARG A 360 -68.17 -16.19 9.86
C ARG A 360 -68.19 -14.83 10.53
#